data_AF-A0A8C2H4V8-F1
#
_entry.id   AF-A0A8C2H4V8-F1
#
_cell.length_a   1.000
_cell.length_b   1.000
_cell.length_c   1.000
_cell.angle_alpha   90.00
_cell.angle_beta   90.00
_cell.angle_gamma   90.00
#
_symmetry.space_group_name_H-M   'P 1'
#
loop_
_entity.id
_entity.type
_entity.pdbx_description
1 polymer ?
#
loop_
_entity_poly.entity_id
_entity_poly.type
_entity_poly.pdbx_seq_one_letter_code
_entity_poly.pdbx_strand_id
1 'polypeptide(L)'
;MGNKPNRLLTRGTHQVCPLSPLLFAIILLHADDILFTITNPQMSLPELMNCIRITSKLSQLYDTNIKTSISRIKEDFTRWSKLPVSFSGRINLIRIIIFPKILYPLSITFFNLTNADIKDLNKAVSKFIWANNCQNMVTDQKVSQV
;
A
#
# COMPACT_ATOMS: atom_id res chain seq x y z
N MET A 1 7.69 12.69 -51.01
CA MET A 1 8.08 12.80 -49.59
C MET A 1 6.88 13.30 -48.79
N GLY A 2 6.07 12.37 -48.26
CA GLY A 2 4.87 12.73 -47.49
C GLY A 2 5.21 12.91 -46.01
N ASN A 3 5.01 14.12 -45.50
CA ASN A 3 5.26 14.49 -44.12
C ASN A 3 4.24 13.78 -43.20
N LYS A 4 4.68 12.85 -42.36
CA LYS A 4 3.79 12.20 -41.37
C LYS A 4 3.56 13.16 -40.20
N PRO A 5 2.30 13.35 -39.74
CA PRO A 5 2.03 14.22 -38.60
C PRO A 5 2.57 13.58 -37.32
N ASN A 6 3.23 14.39 -36.49
CA ASN A 6 3.65 14.04 -35.14
C ASN A 6 2.40 13.69 -34.30
N ARG A 7 2.07 12.40 -34.20
CA ARG A 7 1.08 11.90 -33.23
C ARG A 7 1.72 11.94 -31.85
N LEU A 8 1.50 13.02 -31.12
CA LEU A 8 1.73 13.08 -29.68
C LEU A 8 0.75 12.11 -29.02
N LEU A 9 1.23 10.95 -28.58
CA LEU A 9 0.45 10.02 -27.79
C LEU A 9 0.15 10.69 -26.43
N THR A 10 -1.09 11.07 -26.20
CA THR A 10 -1.54 11.70 -24.94
C THR A 10 -1.82 10.66 -23.84
N ARG A 11 -2.14 9.41 -24.20
CA ARG A 11 -2.27 8.24 -23.30
C ARG A 11 -2.03 6.93 -24.06
N GLY A 12 -1.61 5.89 -23.32
CA GLY A 12 -1.39 4.52 -23.81
C GLY A 12 0.08 4.19 -24.08
N THR A 13 0.43 2.91 -24.02
CA THR A 13 1.74 2.41 -24.44
C THR A 13 1.73 2.16 -25.95
N HIS A 14 2.81 2.53 -26.64
CA HIS A 14 2.97 2.20 -28.06
C HIS A 14 2.88 0.67 -28.25
N GLN A 15 1.85 0.20 -28.95
CA GLN A 15 1.77 -1.21 -29.34
C GLN A 15 3.00 -1.53 -30.20
N VAL A 16 3.58 -2.73 -30.01
CA VAL A 16 4.85 -3.18 -30.64
C VAL A 16 6.14 -2.73 -29.92
N CYS A 17 6.08 -1.93 -28.85
CA CYS A 17 7.26 -1.76 -27.99
C CYS A 17 7.47 -3.02 -27.13
N PRO A 18 8.69 -3.60 -27.07
CA PRO A 18 8.96 -4.82 -26.29
C PRO A 18 8.76 -4.62 -24.78
N LEU A 19 8.74 -3.37 -24.31
CA LEU A 19 8.44 -2.98 -22.93
C LEU A 19 6.95 -2.76 -22.65
N SER A 20 6.08 -2.65 -23.67
CA SER A 20 4.64 -2.42 -23.44
C SER A 20 3.96 -3.59 -22.70
N PRO A 21 4.26 -4.87 -23.01
CA PRO A 21 3.70 -5.99 -22.27
C PRO A 21 4.18 -6.00 -20.82
N LEU A 22 5.41 -5.58 -20.56
CA LEU A 22 5.99 -5.53 -19.23
C LEU A 22 5.38 -4.39 -18.40
N LEU A 23 5.21 -3.20 -18.99
CA LEU A 23 4.52 -2.09 -18.32
C LEU A 23 3.05 -2.42 -18.04
N PHE A 24 2.38 -3.06 -19.00
CA PHE A 24 1.00 -3.51 -18.85
C PHE A 24 0.88 -4.59 -17.77
N ALA A 25 1.81 -5.54 -17.69
CA ALA A 25 1.87 -6.53 -16.62
C ALA A 25 2.12 -5.91 -15.24
N ILE A 26 2.97 -4.88 -15.14
CA ILE A 26 3.18 -4.14 -13.88
C ILE A 26 1.89 -3.42 -13.46
N ILE A 27 1.18 -2.81 -14.40
CA ILE A 27 -0.09 -2.13 -14.13
C ILE A 27 -1.18 -3.15 -13.73
N LEU A 28 -1.27 -4.28 -14.43
CA LEU A 28 -2.23 -5.34 -14.11
C LEU A 28 -1.95 -5.99 -12.75
N LEU A 29 -0.70 -6.30 -12.42
CA LEU A 29 -0.34 -6.82 -11.10
C LEU A 29 -0.72 -5.84 -9.97
N HIS A 30 -0.70 -4.54 -10.24
CA HIS A 30 -1.15 -3.53 -9.27
C HIS A 30 -2.68 -3.39 -9.22
N ALA A 31 -3.35 -3.62 -10.36
CA ALA A 31 -4.80 -3.60 -10.48
C ALA A 31 -5.45 -4.86 -9.89
N ASP A 32 -4.78 -6.01 -9.93
CA ASP A 32 -5.27 -7.29 -9.39
C ASP A 32 -5.48 -7.22 -7.87
N ASP A 33 -4.66 -6.48 -7.13
CA ASP A 33 -4.82 -6.29 -5.68
C ASP A 33 -6.08 -5.44 -5.35
N ILE A 34 -6.36 -4.43 -6.19
CA ILE A 34 -7.60 -3.65 -6.13
C ILE A 34 -8.79 -4.55 -6.53
N LEU A 35 -8.60 -5.38 -7.56
CA LEU A 35 -9.60 -6.31 -8.04
C LEU A 35 -9.90 -7.37 -6.96
N PHE A 36 -8.93 -7.89 -6.22
CA PHE A 36 -9.13 -8.83 -5.12
C PHE A 36 -10.01 -8.22 -4.02
N THR A 37 -9.78 -6.94 -3.71
CA THR A 37 -10.60 -6.18 -2.76
C THR A 37 -12.04 -5.99 -3.29
N ILE A 38 -12.22 -5.79 -4.59
CA ILE A 38 -13.52 -5.63 -5.26
C ILE A 38 -14.21 -6.97 -5.56
N THR A 39 -13.46 -8.07 -5.68
CA THR A 39 -13.94 -9.39 -6.15
C THR A 39 -14.86 -10.03 -5.11
N ASN A 40 -14.61 -9.80 -3.82
CA ASN A 40 -15.48 -10.23 -2.72
C ASN A 40 -15.93 -9.05 -1.86
N PRO A 41 -16.72 -8.13 -2.44
CA PRO A 41 -17.04 -6.86 -1.80
C PRO A 41 -17.89 -7.07 -0.54
N GLN A 42 -18.71 -8.12 -0.48
CA GLN A 42 -19.51 -8.44 0.69
C GLN A 42 -18.69 -8.82 1.93
N MET A 43 -17.44 -9.26 1.76
CA MET A 43 -16.54 -9.60 2.87
C MET A 43 -15.56 -8.47 3.17
N SER A 44 -15.02 -7.82 2.13
CA SER A 44 -13.99 -6.77 2.28
C SER A 44 -14.57 -5.39 2.61
N LEU A 45 -15.72 -5.00 2.02
CA LEU A 45 -16.31 -3.69 2.25
C LEU A 45 -16.79 -3.49 3.68
N PRO A 46 -17.43 -4.46 4.37
CA PRO A 46 -17.84 -4.25 5.76
C PRO A 46 -16.67 -3.96 6.70
N GLU A 47 -15.52 -4.62 6.52
CA GLU A 47 -14.31 -4.31 7.30
C GLU A 47 -13.76 -2.90 6.98
N LEU A 48 -13.81 -2.47 5.72
CA LEU A 48 -13.40 -1.13 5.32
C LEU A 48 -14.41 -0.05 5.78
N MET A 49 -15.71 -0.35 5.80
CA MET A 49 -16.75 0.54 6.28
C MET A 49 -16.62 0.82 7.77
N ASN A 50 -16.17 -0.16 8.57
CA ASN A 50 -15.85 0.03 9.99
C ASN A 50 -14.66 0.98 10.25
N CYS A 51 -13.94 1.38 9.20
CA CYS A 51 -12.87 2.38 9.29
C CYS A 51 -13.38 3.82 9.19
N ILE A 52 -14.66 4.06 8.88
CA ILE A 52 -15.20 5.40 8.67
C ILE A 52 -16.30 5.71 9.69
N ARG A 53 -16.08 6.76 10.47
CA ARG A 53 -17.07 7.41 11.32
C ARG A 53 -17.44 8.76 10.70
N ILE A 54 -18.75 8.95 10.50
CA ILE A 54 -19.31 10.21 10.03
C ILE A 54 -19.47 11.13 11.24
N THR A 55 -18.87 12.31 11.18
CA THR A 55 -18.94 13.33 12.22
C THR A 55 -19.60 14.58 11.66
N SER A 56 -20.34 15.32 12.48
CA SER A 56 -21.05 16.55 12.06
C SER A 56 -20.12 17.71 11.71
N LYS A 57 -18.85 17.67 12.16
CA LYS A 57 -17.83 18.70 11.89
C LYS A 57 -16.76 18.18 10.95
N LEU A 58 -16.49 18.94 9.89
CA LEU A 58 -15.46 18.65 8.89
C LEU A 58 -14.05 18.57 9.51
N SER A 59 -13.75 19.43 10.50
CA SER A 59 -12.47 19.42 11.22
C SER A 59 -12.22 18.13 11.99
N GLN A 60 -13.29 17.44 12.43
CA GLN A 60 -13.18 16.20 13.20
C GLN A 60 -13.09 14.97 12.30
N LEU A 61 -13.51 15.06 11.03
CA LEU A 61 -13.47 13.93 10.09
C LEU A 61 -12.03 13.47 9.81
N TYR A 62 -11.07 14.40 9.72
CA TYR A 62 -9.66 14.06 9.53
C TYR A 62 -9.11 13.29 10.73
N ASP A 63 -9.24 13.85 11.94
CA ASP A 63 -8.70 13.24 13.15
C ASP A 63 -9.39 11.91 13.48
N THR A 64 -10.70 11.84 13.29
CA THR A 64 -11.48 10.64 13.65
C THR A 64 -11.20 9.49 12.70
N ASN A 65 -10.99 9.74 11.40
CA ASN A 65 -10.84 8.69 10.40
C ASN A 65 -9.38 8.45 10.02
N ILE A 66 -8.66 9.49 9.61
CA ILE A 66 -7.28 9.36 9.10
C ILE A 66 -6.31 8.99 10.21
N LYS A 67 -6.27 9.76 11.31
CA LYS A 67 -5.34 9.45 12.42
C LYS A 67 -5.62 8.09 13.05
N THR A 68 -6.90 7.75 13.24
CA THR A 68 -7.31 6.43 13.75
C THR A 68 -6.93 5.30 12.79
N SER A 69 -7.04 5.51 11.48
CA SER A 69 -6.61 4.51 10.49
C SER A 69 -5.10 4.29 10.55
N ILE A 70 -4.32 5.38 10.66
CA ILE A 70 -2.86 5.30 10.81
C ILE A 70 -2.47 4.57 12.11
N SER A 71 -3.17 4.78 13.22
CA SER A 71 -2.88 4.08 14.48
C SER A 71 -3.14 2.58 14.37
N ARG A 72 -4.28 2.19 13.78
CA ARG A 72 -4.62 0.77 13.52
C ARG A 72 -3.59 0.09 12.63
N ILE A 73 -3.10 0.77 11.59
CA ILE A 73 -2.05 0.27 10.71
C ILE A 73 -0.74 0.03 11.48
N LYS A 74 -0.37 0.94 12.39
CA LYS A 74 0.81 0.78 13.27
C LYS A 74 0.66 -0.45 14.20
N GLU A 75 -0.54 -0.71 14.71
CA GLU A 75 -0.84 -1.91 15.50
C GLU A 75 -0.75 -3.19 14.66
N ASP A 76 -1.34 -3.19 13.45
CA ASP A 76 -1.26 -4.30 12.49
C ASP A 76 0.21 -4.63 12.16
N PHE A 77 1.06 -3.63 11.88
CA PHE A 77 2.49 -3.85 11.68
C PHE A 77 3.19 -4.45 12.91
N THR A 78 2.80 -4.03 14.11
CA THR A 78 3.38 -4.57 15.35
C THR A 78 2.97 -6.03 15.53
N ARG A 79 1.74 -6.40 15.17
CA ARG A 79 1.25 -7.78 15.19
C ARG A 79 1.94 -8.64 14.13
N TRP A 80 2.02 -8.16 12.89
CA TRP A 80 2.62 -8.89 11.77
C TRP A 80 4.14 -8.96 11.85
N SER A 81 4.81 -8.04 12.55
CA SER A 81 6.27 -8.09 12.72
C SER A 81 6.74 -9.36 13.45
N LYS A 82 5.85 -10.01 14.22
CA LYS A 82 6.10 -11.28 14.91
C LYS A 82 5.97 -12.50 13.99
N LEU A 83 5.42 -12.34 12.79
CA LEU A 83 5.22 -13.45 11.85
C LEU A 83 6.49 -13.69 11.03
N PRO A 84 6.84 -14.97 10.75
CA PRO A 84 7.98 -15.33 9.91
C PRO A 84 7.65 -15.13 8.42
N VAL A 85 7.42 -13.88 8.01
CA VAL A 85 7.11 -13.50 6.63
C VAL A 85 8.37 -13.01 5.94
N SER A 86 8.63 -13.49 4.72
CA SER A 86 9.74 -13.03 3.88
C SER A 86 9.63 -11.53 3.57
N PHE A 87 10.75 -10.91 3.20
CA PHE A 87 10.79 -9.49 2.82
C PHE A 87 9.79 -9.16 1.70
N SER A 88 9.75 -9.98 0.65
CA SER A 88 8.79 -9.83 -0.46
C SER A 88 7.34 -10.03 0.00
N GLY A 89 7.09 -11.00 0.90
CA GLY A 89 5.76 -11.21 1.48
C GLY A 89 5.27 -10.00 2.29
N ARG A 90 6.17 -9.31 3.01
CA ARG A 90 5.84 -8.08 3.74
C ARG A 90 5.45 -6.93 2.82
N ILE A 91 6.15 -6.78 1.69
CA ILE A 91 5.79 -5.78 0.67
C ILE A 91 4.41 -6.07 0.08
N ASN A 92 4.12 -7.33 -0.24
CA ASN A 92 2.81 -7.73 -0.76
C ASN A 92 1.70 -7.52 0.28
N LEU A 93 1.95 -7.82 1.57
CA LEU A 93 0.99 -7.52 2.64
C LEU A 93 0.67 -6.03 2.75
N ILE A 94 1.69 -5.16 2.66
CA ILE A 94 1.47 -3.70 2.66
C ILE A 94 0.62 -3.31 1.44
N ARG A 95 0.95 -3.83 0.26
CA ARG A 95 0.24 -3.50 -0.98
C ARG A 95 -1.22 -3.96 -0.96
N ILE A 96 -1.49 -5.16 -0.44
CA ILE A 96 -2.84 -5.75 -0.47
C ILE A 96 -3.70 -5.22 0.67
N ILE A 97 -3.16 -5.05 1.89
CA ILE A 97 -3.98 -4.76 3.08
C ILE A 97 -3.89 -3.30 3.49
N ILE A 98 -2.67 -2.73 3.53
CA ILE A 98 -2.48 -1.37 4.05
C ILE A 98 -2.91 -0.32 3.04
N PHE A 99 -2.61 -0.54 1.76
CA PHE A 99 -2.96 0.39 0.70
C PHE A 99 -4.47 0.69 0.62
N PRO A 100 -5.39 -0.30 0.55
CA PRO A 100 -6.83 -0.01 0.52
C PRO A 100 -7.33 0.63 1.83
N LYS A 101 -6.79 0.24 2.99
CA LYS A 101 -7.15 0.85 4.29
C LYS A 101 -6.82 2.34 4.38
N ILE A 102 -5.81 2.82 3.65
CA ILE A 102 -5.45 4.24 3.58
C ILE A 102 -6.22 4.95 2.45
N LEU A 103 -6.29 4.32 1.28
CA LEU A 103 -6.87 4.92 0.09
C LEU A 103 -8.37 5.17 0.25
N TYR A 104 -9.09 4.26 0.90
CA TYR A 104 -10.55 4.34 1.05
C TYR A 104 -11.01 5.52 1.94
N PRO A 105 -10.45 5.75 3.15
CA PRO A 105 -10.74 6.97 3.90
C PRO A 105 -10.35 8.25 3.17
N LEU A 106 -9.24 8.25 2.43
CA LEU A 106 -8.78 9.44 1.69
C LEU A 106 -9.72 9.79 0.53
N SER A 107 -10.20 8.79 -0.22
CA SER A 107 -11.12 9.02 -1.34
C SER A 107 -12.49 9.53 -0.89
N ILE A 108 -12.95 9.12 0.30
CA ILE A 108 -14.24 9.55 0.86
C ILE A 108 -14.15 10.93 1.51
N THR A 109 -13.08 11.19 2.26
CA THR A 109 -12.98 12.41 3.05
C THR A 109 -12.38 13.59 2.24
N PHE A 110 -11.87 13.31 1.03
CA PHE A 110 -11.22 14.29 0.14
C PHE A 110 -10.12 15.14 0.83
N PHE A 111 -9.52 14.62 1.90
CA PHE A 111 -8.43 15.29 2.60
C PHE A 111 -7.08 14.80 2.11
N ASN A 112 -6.11 15.70 2.10
CA ASN A 112 -4.71 15.35 1.90
C ASN A 112 -4.09 14.94 3.24
N LEU A 113 -3.23 13.92 3.21
CA LEU A 113 -2.40 13.57 4.36
C LEU A 113 -1.45 14.71 4.69
N THR A 114 -1.28 15.02 5.98
CA THR A 114 -0.24 15.95 6.39
C THR A 114 1.15 15.35 6.17
N ASN A 115 2.15 16.20 5.91
CA ASN A 115 3.53 15.75 5.76
C ASN A 115 4.06 15.01 7.00
N ALA A 116 3.58 15.38 8.19
CA ALA A 116 3.93 14.70 9.43
C ALA A 116 3.39 13.27 9.45
N ASP A 117 2.12 13.07 9.10
CA ASP A 117 1.48 11.75 9.04
C ASP A 117 2.14 10.83 8.00
N ILE A 118 2.50 11.39 6.82
CA ILE A 118 3.24 10.64 5.78
C ILE A 118 4.61 10.18 6.31
N LYS A 119 5.35 11.07 6.98
CA LYS A 119 6.66 10.74 7.54
C LYS A 119 6.56 9.64 8.61
N ASP A 120 5.55 9.74 9.46
CA ASP A 120 5.25 8.76 10.50
C ASP A 120 4.90 7.38 9.93
N LEU A 121 4.07 7.35 8.89
CA LEU A 121 3.69 6.13 8.21
C LEU A 121 4.90 5.50 7.51
N ASN A 122 5.70 6.29 6.78
CA ASN A 122 6.92 5.82 6.12
C ASN A 122 7.91 5.20 7.12
N LYS A 123 8.04 5.80 8.31
CA LYS A 123 8.86 5.26 9.40
C LYS A 123 8.33 3.91 9.89
N ALA A 124 7.02 3.77 10.10
CA ALA A 124 6.40 2.52 10.52
C ALA A 124 6.54 1.41 9.48
N VAL A 125 6.29 1.72 8.20
CA VAL A 125 6.46 0.82 7.05
C VAL A 125 7.91 0.35 6.95
N SER A 126 8.86 1.28 7.02
CA SER A 126 10.29 0.95 6.99
C SER A 126 10.67 0.01 8.12
N LYS A 127 10.22 0.31 9.35
CA LYS A 127 10.47 -0.56 10.51
C LYS A 127 9.90 -1.97 10.31
N PHE A 128 8.69 -2.08 9.75
CA PHE A 128 8.05 -3.37 9.48
C PHE A 128 8.79 -4.18 8.42
N ILE A 129 9.15 -3.54 7.30
CA ILE A 129 9.89 -4.19 6.20
C ILE A 129 11.25 -4.71 6.70
N TRP A 130 11.97 -3.92 7.50
CA TRP A 130 13.33 -4.23 7.94
C TRP A 130 13.44 -5.01 9.26
N ALA A 131 12.33 -5.35 9.94
CA ALA A 131 12.38 -5.93 11.29
C ALA A 131 13.16 -7.26 11.41
N ASN A 132 13.31 -8.03 10.32
CA ASN A 132 14.02 -9.32 10.34
C ASN A 132 15.53 -9.22 10.06
N ASN A 133 16.03 -8.09 9.53
CA ASN A 133 17.45 -8.01 9.16
C ASN A 133 18.36 -7.87 10.39
N CYS A 134 17.83 -7.47 11.54
CA CYS A 134 18.60 -7.44 12.80
C CYS A 134 18.60 -8.78 13.55
N GLN A 135 17.73 -9.74 13.21
CA GLN A 135 17.73 -11.07 13.84
C GLN A 135 18.72 -12.02 13.15
N ASN A 136 18.82 -11.94 11.82
CA ASN A 136 19.69 -12.83 11.05
C ASN A 136 21.19 -12.63 11.32
N MET A 137 21.61 -11.42 11.70
CA MET A 137 23.01 -11.17 12.09
C MET A 137 23.41 -11.87 13.39
N VAL A 138 22.45 -12.18 14.27
CA VAL A 138 22.70 -12.86 15.55
C VAL A 138 22.64 -14.39 15.38
N THR A 139 21.85 -14.89 14.44
CA THR A 139 21.78 -16.34 14.16
C THR A 139 22.97 -16.82 13.34
N ASP A 140 23.50 -16.01 12.41
CA ASP A 140 24.66 -16.39 11.61
C ASP A 140 25.96 -16.42 12.44
N GLN A 141 26.07 -15.58 13.49
CA GLN A 141 27.21 -15.64 14.42
C GLN A 141 27.20 -16.84 15.37
N LYS A 142 26.05 -17.51 15.56
CA LYS A 142 25.94 -18.69 16.43
C LYS A 142 26.16 -20.02 15.69
N VAL A 143 25.98 -20.04 14.37
CA VAL A 143 26.19 -21.25 13.54
C VAL A 143 27.66 -21.41 13.14
N SER A 144 28.45 -20.32 13.11
CA SER A 144 29.88 -20.37 12.81
C SER A 144 30.79 -20.65 14.03
N GLN A 145 30.23 -21.03 15.18
CA GLN A 145 30.98 -21.40 16.38
C GLN A 145 30.59 -22.79 16.96
N VAL A 146 30.08 -23.69 16.12
CA VAL A 146 29.93 -25.12 16.45
C VAL A 146 30.68 -25.95 15.43
#